data_AF-A0A4Q5KM30-F1
#
_entry.id   AF-A0A4Q5KM30-F1
#
_cell.length_a   1.000
_cell.length_b   1.000
_cell.length_c   1.000
_cell.angle_alpha   90.00
_cell.angle_beta   90.00
_cell.angle_gamma   90.00
#
_symmetry.space_group_name_H-M   'P 1'
#
loop_
_entity.id
_entity.type
_entity.pdbx_description
1 polymer ?
#
loop_
_entity_poly.entity_id
_entity_poly.type
_entity_poly.pdbx_seq_one_letter_code
_entity_poly.pdbx_strand_id
1 'polypeptide(L)' 'IMLTQQMTSVPVKILSEPVNELSTFRNEIIAAIDFLITGI' A
#
# COMPACT_ATOMS: atom_id res chain seq x y z
N ILE A 1 -10.40 1.95 -1.99
CA ILE A 1 -9.80 1.19 -3.11
C ILE A 1 -8.30 1.46 -3.07
N MET A 2 -7.45 0.42 -3.04
CA MET A 2 -5.99 0.57 -3.06
C MET A 2 -5.47 0.39 -4.50
N LEU A 3 -4.64 1.32 -4.97
CA LEU A 3 -4.10 1.33 -6.33
C LEU A 3 -2.72 0.67 -6.35
N THR A 4 -2.67 -0.64 -6.09
CA THR A 4 -1.42 -1.40 -5.89
C THR A 4 -0.46 -1.29 -7.09
N GLN A 5 -1.00 -1.26 -8.31
CA GLN A 5 -0.24 -1.08 -9.56
C GLN A 5 0.45 0.29 -9.67
N GLN A 6 0.04 1.27 -8.86
CA GLN A 6 0.58 2.62 -8.84
C GLN A 6 1.45 2.88 -7.60
N MET A 7 1.89 1.83 -6.91
CA MET A 7 2.81 1.97 -5.78
C MET A 7 4.13 2.59 -6.24
N THR A 8 4.55 3.64 -5.54
CA THR A 8 5.78 4.39 -5.85
C THR A 8 6.42 4.92 -4.58
N SER A 9 7.70 5.29 -4.68
CA SER A 9 8.41 5.97 -3.61
C SER A 9 8.00 7.45 -3.56
N VAL A 10 7.79 7.97 -2.34
CA VAL A 10 7.47 9.38 -2.10
C VAL A 10 8.51 10.03 -1.19
N PRO A 11 8.97 11.26 -1.48
CA PRO A 11 9.87 11.98 -0.59
C PRO A 11 9.20 12.29 0.76
N VAL A 12 9.90 12.07 1.87
CA VAL A 12 9.33 12.31 3.22
C VAL A 12 8.81 13.75 3.39
N LYS A 13 9.47 14.74 2.76
CA LYS A 13 9.07 16.16 2.82
C LYS A 13 7.69 16.49 2.27
N ILE A 14 7.06 15.58 1.51
CA ILE A 14 5.69 15.77 0.98
C ILE A 14 4.64 15.03 1.80
N LEU A 15 5.04 14.25 2.81
CA LEU A 15 4.11 13.65 3.76
C LEU A 15 3.56 14.74 4.67
N SER A 16 2.25 14.73 4.88
CA SER A 16 1.55 15.63 5.79
C SER A 16 1.31 14.92 7.13
N GLU A 17 0.14 15.10 7.72
CA GLU A 17 -0.23 14.45 8.97
C GLU A 17 -0.63 12.98 8.75
N PRO A 18 -0.29 12.06 9.68
CA PRO A 18 -0.81 10.70 9.65
C PRO A 18 -2.34 10.73 9.77
N VAL A 19 -3.03 10.12 8.81
CA VAL A 19 -4.49 10.13 8.79
C VAL A 19 -5.11 8.98 9.58
N ASN A 20 -4.69 7.74 9.31
CA ASN A 20 -5.33 6.54 9.87
C ASN A 20 -4.38 5.35 9.93
N GLU A 21 -4.80 4.34 10.70
CA GLU A 21 -4.16 3.03 10.85
C GLU A 21 -4.90 2.00 9.96
N LEU A 22 -4.16 1.10 9.30
CA LEU A 22 -4.69 0.14 8.32
C LEU A 22 -4.35 -1.32 8.68
N SER A 23 -3.89 -1.61 9.90
CA SER A 23 -3.40 -2.94 10.32
C SER A 23 -4.46 -4.03 10.19
N THR A 24 -5.75 -3.68 10.33
CA THR A 24 -6.86 -4.62 10.14
C THR A 24 -6.86 -5.22 8.72
N PHE A 25 -6.38 -4.48 7.72
CA PHE A 25 -6.30 -4.90 6.31
C PHE A 25 -4.92 -5.44 5.92
N ARG A 26 -4.05 -5.74 6.88
CA ARG A 26 -2.67 -6.16 6.62
C ARG A 26 -2.60 -7.36 5.68
N ASN A 27 -3.47 -8.35 5.86
CA ASN A 27 -3.45 -9.57 5.07
C ASN A 27 -3.85 -9.29 3.61
N GLU A 28 -4.85 -8.44 3.40
CA GLU A 28 -5.31 -8.01 2.09
C GLU A 28 -4.25 -7.15 1.37
N ILE A 29 -3.56 -6.27 2.10
CA ILE A 29 -2.46 -5.46 1.54
C ILE A 29 -1.33 -6.39 1.07
N ILE A 30 -0.95 -7.37 1.88
CA ILE A 30 0.10 -8.34 1.53
C ILE A 30 -0.33 -9.17 0.32
N ALA A 31 -1.56 -9.69 0.29
CA ALA A 31 -2.08 -10.48 -0.83
C ALA A 31 -2.12 -9.67 -2.13
N ALA A 32 -2.51 -8.39 -2.07
CA ALA A 32 -2.52 -7.52 -3.25
C ALA A 32 -1.11 -7.25 -3.80
N ILE A 33 -0.11 -7.14 -2.93
CA ILE A 33 1.29 -6.97 -3.32
C ILE A 33 1.84 -8.29 -3.87
N ASP A 34 1.51 -9.42 -3.25
CA ASP A 34 1.93 -10.74 -3.73
C ASP A 34 1.38 -10.96 -5.15
N PHE A 35 0.07 -10.75 -5.34
CA PHE A 35 -0.56 -10.82 -6.64
C PHE A 35 0.05 -9.83 -7.66
N LEU A 36 0.45 -8.62 -7.26
CA LEU A 36 1.14 -7.66 -8.14
C LEU A 36 2.46 -8.23 -8.68
N ILE A 37 3.22 -8.96 -7.86
CA ILE A 37 4.57 -9.42 -8.18
C ILE A 37 4.56 -10.81 -8.80
N THR A 38 3.79 -11.75 -8.25
CA THR A 38 3.78 -13.17 -8.64
C THR A 38 2.67 -13.47 -9.64
N GLY A 39 1.60 -12.68 -9.66
CA GLY A 39 0.46 -12.86 -10.58
C GLY A 39 -0.47 -14.02 -10.22
N ILE A 40 -0.28 -14.67 -9.06
CA ILE A 40 -1.07 -15.80 -8.58
C ILE A 40 -1.67 -15.53 -7.20
#